data_AF-A0A3B9M6U3-F1
#
_entry.id   AF-A0A3B9M6U3-F1
#
_cell.length_a   1.000
_cell.length_b   1.000
_cell.length_c   1.000
_cell.angle_alpha   90.00
_cell.angle_beta   90.00
_cell.angle_gamma   90.00
#
_symmetry.space_group_name_H-M   'P 1'
#
loop_
_entity.id
_entity.type
_entity.pdbx_description
1 polymer ?
#
loop_
_entity_poly.entity_id
_entity_poly.type
_entity_poly.pdbx_seq_one_letter_code
_entity_poly.pdbx_strand_id
1 'polypeptide(L)'
;MRTVVLAGGTGGAKLAAGFQSLLPRGDLVVIANTADDDEFWGLLVSPDVDATIYRLAGVFDDSVGYGQKDDTFLTLEALGRLGEPTWFRIGDRDLATHVLRSQMLNSGCRLTETALELCRRFGLASHVLPMTDDKVRTRFVTDRGTLSFQEYFVRERLAPALHSIDIAGGDSAESTPEVTAALVDADTVVIGPSNPLISIAPILKVIGRQLHRERTVAVTPIVG
;
A
#
# COMPACT_ATOMS: atom_id res chain seq x y z
N MET A 1 -21.11 -7.96 9.40
CA MET A 1 -20.17 -9.04 9.01
C MET A 1 -18.83 -8.38 8.80
N ARG A 2 -17.93 -8.49 9.76
CA ARG A 2 -16.62 -7.84 9.71
C ARG A 2 -15.73 -8.55 8.70
N THR A 3 -15.31 -7.82 7.69
CA THR A 3 -14.51 -8.34 6.59
C THR A 3 -13.15 -7.65 6.60
N VAL A 4 -12.09 -8.47 6.59
CA VAL A 4 -10.72 -8.01 6.36
C VAL A 4 -10.34 -8.32 4.93
N VAL A 5 -9.84 -7.34 4.18
CA VAL A 5 -9.27 -7.55 2.83
C VAL A 5 -7.77 -7.37 2.89
N LEU A 6 -6.99 -8.36 2.42
CA LEU A 6 -5.56 -8.19 2.18
C LEU A 6 -5.35 -7.64 0.78
N ALA A 7 -4.73 -6.47 0.66
CA ALA A 7 -4.58 -5.77 -0.60
C ALA A 7 -3.15 -5.25 -0.82
N GLY A 8 -2.66 -5.40 -2.04
CA GLY A 8 -1.55 -4.60 -2.54
C GLY A 8 -1.75 -4.29 -4.03
N GLY A 9 -1.18 -3.21 -4.51
CA GLY A 9 -1.51 -2.61 -5.79
C GLY A 9 -2.99 -2.26 -5.95
N THR A 10 -3.40 -2.08 -7.21
CA THR A 10 -4.73 -1.57 -7.57
C THR A 10 -5.85 -2.61 -7.51
N GLY A 11 -5.53 -3.89 -7.76
CA GLY A 11 -6.53 -4.98 -7.83
C GLY A 11 -7.23 -5.25 -6.50
N GLY A 12 -6.46 -5.44 -5.42
CA GLY A 12 -7.00 -5.64 -4.08
C GLY A 12 -7.79 -4.42 -3.58
N ALA A 13 -7.27 -3.22 -3.82
CA ALA A 13 -7.94 -1.98 -3.43
C ALA A 13 -9.27 -1.77 -4.17
N LYS A 14 -9.37 -2.16 -5.46
CA LYS A 14 -10.63 -2.13 -6.22
C LYS A 14 -11.65 -3.12 -5.65
N LEU A 15 -11.23 -4.33 -5.26
CA LEU A 15 -12.10 -5.28 -4.59
C LEU A 15 -12.59 -4.73 -3.24
N ALA A 16 -11.71 -4.11 -2.46
CA ALA A 16 -12.07 -3.49 -1.18
C ALA A 16 -13.13 -2.38 -1.34
N ALA A 17 -13.02 -1.54 -2.37
CA ALA A 17 -14.05 -0.55 -2.69
C ALA A 17 -15.41 -1.20 -3.02
N GLY A 18 -15.40 -2.34 -3.70
CA GLY A 18 -16.59 -3.17 -3.91
C GLY A 18 -17.21 -3.63 -2.58
N PHE A 19 -16.41 -4.18 -1.67
CA PHE A 19 -16.88 -4.55 -0.32
C PHE A 19 -17.43 -3.36 0.45
N GLN A 20 -16.76 -2.20 0.43
CA GLN A 20 -17.25 -0.99 1.12
C GLN A 20 -18.64 -0.57 0.67
N SER A 21 -18.98 -0.79 -0.60
CA SER A 21 -20.30 -0.46 -1.15
C SER A 21 -21.43 -1.40 -0.69
N LEU A 22 -21.07 -2.59 -0.20
CA LEU A 22 -22.02 -3.64 0.18
C LEU A 22 -22.12 -3.84 1.69
N LEU A 23 -21.03 -3.58 2.42
CA LEU A 23 -20.96 -3.77 3.86
C LEU A 23 -21.53 -2.57 4.63
N PRO A 24 -22.06 -2.79 5.86
CA PRO A 24 -22.35 -1.71 6.78
C PRO A 24 -21.13 -0.80 7.00
N ARG A 25 -21.37 0.48 7.27
CA ARG A 25 -20.27 1.43 7.55
C ARG A 25 -19.46 0.95 8.76
N GLY A 26 -18.14 0.83 8.58
CA GLY A 26 -17.22 0.37 9.63
C GLY A 26 -16.96 -1.14 9.67
N ASP A 27 -17.67 -1.94 8.86
CA ASP A 27 -17.47 -3.40 8.83
C ASP A 27 -16.32 -3.86 7.91
N LEU A 28 -15.63 -2.93 7.23
CA LEU A 28 -14.49 -3.22 6.37
C LEU A 28 -13.18 -2.70 6.98
N VAL A 29 -12.19 -3.58 7.07
CA VAL A 29 -10.78 -3.24 7.30
C VAL A 29 -9.96 -3.75 6.11
N VAL A 30 -9.04 -2.93 5.62
CA VAL A 30 -8.08 -3.34 4.59
C VAL A 30 -6.70 -3.40 5.22
N ILE A 31 -6.01 -4.53 5.12
CA ILE A 31 -4.59 -4.64 5.46
C ILE A 31 -3.81 -4.49 4.16
N ALA A 32 -3.11 -3.37 4.05
CA ALA A 32 -2.36 -2.98 2.86
C ALA A 32 -0.88 -3.40 2.96
N ASN A 33 -0.33 -3.86 1.85
CA ASN A 33 1.11 -4.08 1.69
C ASN A 33 1.90 -2.79 1.96
N THR A 34 3.06 -2.92 2.61
CA THR A 34 4.03 -1.82 2.83
C THR A 34 5.41 -2.11 2.26
N ALA A 35 5.56 -3.24 1.55
CA ALA A 35 6.84 -3.62 0.98
C ALA A 35 7.26 -2.74 -0.21
N ASP A 36 6.30 -2.02 -0.80
CA ASP A 36 6.54 -1.12 -1.93
C ASP A 36 6.74 0.34 -1.48
N ASP A 37 6.69 0.58 -0.16
CA ASP A 37 6.98 1.88 0.43
C ASP A 37 8.43 2.30 0.09
N ASP A 38 8.63 3.57 -0.21
CA ASP A 38 9.97 4.10 -0.51
C ASP A 38 10.07 5.57 -0.09
N GLU A 39 11.28 6.10 -0.07
CA GLU A 39 11.56 7.47 0.36
C GLU A 39 11.91 8.37 -0.83
N PHE A 40 11.16 9.44 -1.02
CA PHE A 40 11.38 10.43 -2.09
C PHE A 40 11.45 11.83 -1.50
N TRP A 41 12.54 12.56 -1.73
CA TRP A 41 12.76 13.91 -1.20
C TRP A 41 12.54 14.04 0.32
N GLY A 42 12.91 13.00 1.08
CA GLY A 42 12.72 12.93 2.53
C GLY A 42 11.28 12.61 2.97
N LEU A 43 10.40 12.25 2.04
CA LEU A 43 9.02 11.88 2.30
C LEU A 43 8.82 10.38 2.13
N LEU A 44 8.16 9.75 3.12
CA LEU A 44 7.77 8.35 3.00
C LEU A 44 6.51 8.25 2.13
N VAL A 45 6.65 7.56 1.01
CA VAL A 45 5.55 7.22 0.10
C VAL A 45 5.14 5.79 0.40
N SER A 46 3.84 5.56 0.59
CA SER A 46 3.27 4.24 0.87
C SER A 46 2.21 3.90 -0.19
N PRO A 47 2.62 3.50 -1.41
CA PRO A 47 1.74 3.48 -2.59
C PRO A 47 0.48 2.63 -2.40
N ASP A 48 0.59 1.47 -1.78
CA ASP A 48 -0.53 0.55 -1.61
C ASP A 48 -1.51 1.01 -0.52
N VAL A 49 -1.00 1.60 0.56
CA VAL A 49 -1.81 2.26 1.58
C VAL A 49 -2.56 3.44 0.97
N ASP A 50 -1.84 4.31 0.25
CA ASP A 50 -2.38 5.53 -0.36
C ASP A 50 -3.42 5.20 -1.44
N ALA A 51 -3.10 4.28 -2.36
CA ALA A 51 -4.03 3.83 -3.39
C ALA A 51 -5.33 3.26 -2.77
N THR A 52 -5.22 2.51 -1.67
CA THR A 52 -6.37 1.96 -0.97
C THR A 52 -7.23 3.08 -0.36
N ILE A 53 -6.62 4.00 0.38
CA ILE A 53 -7.33 5.15 0.98
C ILE A 53 -8.03 5.97 -0.11
N TYR A 54 -7.32 6.32 -1.18
CA TYR A 54 -7.87 7.13 -2.26
C TYR A 54 -9.03 6.44 -2.99
N ARG A 55 -8.96 5.12 -3.18
CA ARG A 55 -10.05 4.35 -3.82
C ARG A 55 -11.29 4.32 -2.93
N LEU A 56 -11.11 4.02 -1.64
CA LEU A 56 -12.20 4.00 -0.68
C LEU A 56 -12.85 5.39 -0.51
N ALA A 57 -12.06 6.46 -0.68
CA ALA A 57 -12.52 7.85 -0.62
C ALA A 57 -13.12 8.36 -1.94
N GLY A 58 -13.04 7.59 -3.03
CA GLY A 58 -13.54 7.99 -4.34
C GLY A 58 -12.72 9.11 -5.01
N VAL A 59 -11.44 9.23 -4.64
CA VAL A 59 -10.52 10.25 -5.18
C VAL A 59 -9.33 9.67 -5.92
N PHE A 60 -9.20 8.34 -6.04
CA PHE A 60 -8.15 7.70 -6.83
C PHE A 60 -8.25 8.06 -8.33
N ASP A 61 -7.12 8.25 -9.00
CA ASP A 61 -7.07 8.47 -10.45
C ASP A 61 -6.96 7.14 -11.22
N ASP A 62 -8.11 6.63 -11.69
CA ASP A 62 -8.14 5.42 -12.52
C ASP A 62 -7.59 5.63 -13.95
N SER A 63 -7.48 6.87 -14.43
CA SER A 63 -6.98 7.15 -15.78
C SER A 63 -5.47 7.03 -15.87
N VAL A 64 -4.78 7.43 -14.80
CA VAL A 64 -3.31 7.37 -14.69
C VAL A 64 -2.88 6.11 -13.93
N GLY A 65 -3.73 5.57 -13.06
CA GLY A 65 -3.50 4.32 -12.34
C GLY A 65 -2.73 4.47 -11.03
N TYR A 66 -2.53 5.69 -10.54
CA TYR A 66 -1.96 6.03 -9.23
C TYR A 66 -2.38 7.45 -8.82
N GLY A 67 -2.16 7.82 -7.56
CA GLY A 67 -2.40 9.18 -7.07
C GLY A 67 -3.88 9.57 -7.01
N GLN A 68 -4.12 10.88 -6.90
CA GLN A 68 -5.47 11.45 -6.78
C GLN A 68 -5.96 12.01 -8.11
N LYS A 69 -7.28 11.98 -8.34
CA LYS A 69 -7.93 12.59 -9.50
C LYS A 69 -7.75 14.11 -9.49
N ASP A 70 -7.70 14.70 -10.68
CA ASP A 70 -7.52 16.15 -10.91
C ASP A 70 -6.28 16.73 -10.20
N ASP A 71 -5.22 15.92 -10.07
CA ASP A 71 -3.97 16.36 -9.49
C ASP A 71 -3.14 17.18 -10.50
N THR A 72 -2.25 18.03 -9.98
CA THR A 72 -1.30 18.81 -10.75
C THR A 72 0.13 18.36 -10.41
N PHE A 73 1.12 18.75 -11.21
CA PHE A 73 2.52 18.34 -11.02
C PHE A 73 3.45 19.55 -10.91
N LEU A 74 2.96 20.68 -10.41
CA LEU A 74 3.70 21.94 -10.41
C LEU A 74 4.92 21.86 -9.49
N THR A 75 4.80 21.21 -8.33
CA THR A 75 5.93 20.98 -7.43
C THR A 75 6.98 20.09 -8.07
N LEU A 76 6.55 19.00 -8.72
CA LEU A 76 7.45 18.08 -9.42
C LEU A 76 8.20 18.79 -10.56
N GLU A 77 7.52 19.62 -11.35
CA GLU A 77 8.15 20.43 -12.40
C GLU A 77 9.18 21.41 -11.83
N ALA A 78 8.87 22.03 -10.69
CA ALA A 78 9.81 22.92 -10.02
C ALA A 78 11.05 22.16 -9.50
N LEU A 79 10.87 20.98 -8.90
CA LEU A 79 11.98 20.10 -8.49
C LEU A 79 12.87 19.73 -9.68
N GLY A 80 12.28 19.39 -10.83
CA GLY A 80 13.03 19.11 -12.05
C GLY A 80 13.87 20.29 -12.53
N ARG A 81 13.37 21.53 -12.41
CA ARG A 81 14.14 22.75 -12.72
C ARG A 81 15.30 23.00 -11.75
N LEU A 82 15.22 22.46 -10.53
CA LEU A 82 16.30 22.50 -9.54
C LEU A 82 17.33 21.37 -9.73
N GLY A 83 17.11 20.47 -10.69
CA GLY A 83 18.03 19.38 -11.02
C GLY A 83 17.73 18.05 -10.32
N GLU A 84 16.61 17.95 -9.60
CA GLU A 84 16.19 16.70 -8.98
C GLU A 84 15.70 15.68 -10.02
N PRO A 85 15.91 14.37 -9.80
CA PRO A 85 15.36 13.32 -10.66
C PRO A 85 13.85 13.19 -10.46
N THR A 86 13.07 13.52 -11.49
CA THR A 86 11.59 13.49 -11.45
C THR A 86 10.98 12.29 -12.17
N TRP A 87 11.68 11.15 -12.20
CA TRP A 87 11.19 9.93 -12.85
C TRP A 87 10.03 9.29 -12.07
N PHE A 88 10.01 9.46 -10.74
CA PHE A 88 8.87 9.09 -9.91
C PHE A 88 7.92 10.29 -9.82
N ARG A 89 6.67 10.08 -10.23
CA ARG A 89 5.69 11.16 -10.37
C ARG A 89 4.79 11.21 -9.15
N ILE A 90 4.90 12.30 -8.39
CA ILE A 90 4.00 12.63 -7.27
C ILE A 90 3.29 13.92 -7.64
N GLY A 91 1.95 13.91 -7.57
CA GLY A 91 1.15 15.11 -7.81
C GLY A 91 1.06 15.99 -6.56
N ASP A 92 0.58 17.23 -6.71
CA ASP A 92 0.54 18.22 -5.63
C ASP A 92 -0.45 17.84 -4.50
N ARG A 93 -1.58 17.19 -4.82
CA ARG A 93 -2.53 16.63 -3.83
C ARG A 93 -1.95 15.39 -3.17
N ASP A 94 -1.32 14.51 -3.95
CA ASP A 94 -0.67 13.31 -3.43
C ASP A 94 0.48 13.67 -2.47
N LEU A 95 1.27 14.69 -2.83
CA LEU A 95 2.33 15.24 -1.99
C LEU A 95 1.82 15.67 -0.61
N ALA A 96 0.61 16.24 -0.53
CA ALA A 96 0.02 16.66 0.75
C ALA A 96 -0.17 15.48 1.72
N THR A 97 -0.53 14.29 1.20
CA THR A 97 -0.60 13.05 1.98
C THR A 97 0.76 12.69 2.57
N HIS A 98 1.80 12.74 1.73
CA HIS A 98 3.15 12.36 2.15
C HIS A 98 3.75 13.36 3.15
N VAL A 99 3.51 14.67 2.96
CA VAL A 99 3.92 15.72 3.90
C VAL A 99 3.29 15.49 5.28
N LEU A 100 1.99 15.22 5.33
CA LEU A 100 1.30 14.95 6.59
C LEU A 100 1.84 13.67 7.27
N ARG A 101 1.98 12.57 6.51
CA ARG A 101 2.56 11.33 7.02
C ARG A 101 3.95 11.58 7.61
N SER A 102 4.84 12.21 6.85
CA SER A 102 6.20 12.49 7.30
C SER A 102 6.23 13.39 8.54
N GLN A 103 5.37 14.41 8.62
CA GLN A 103 5.24 15.23 9.83
C GLN A 103 4.88 14.39 11.06
N MET A 104 3.90 13.49 10.94
CA MET A 104 3.47 12.63 12.04
C MET A 104 4.56 11.64 12.44
N LEU A 105 5.20 10.98 11.48
CA LEU A 105 6.32 10.06 11.74
C LEU A 105 7.47 10.77 12.44
N ASN A 106 7.84 11.97 11.98
CA ASN A 106 8.88 12.80 12.60
C ASN A 106 8.50 13.27 14.02
N SER A 107 7.21 13.24 14.36
CA SER A 107 6.70 13.54 15.71
C SER A 107 6.60 12.30 16.61
N GLY A 108 7.07 11.14 16.13
CA GLY A 108 7.08 9.88 16.88
C GLY A 108 5.83 9.01 16.71
N CYS A 109 4.90 9.37 15.82
CA CYS A 109 3.77 8.50 15.48
C CYS A 109 4.22 7.27 14.69
N ARG A 110 3.45 6.19 14.78
CA ARG A 110 3.63 4.97 14.00
C ARG A 110 2.99 5.07 12.62
N LEU A 111 3.42 4.25 11.66
CA LEU A 111 2.86 4.23 10.31
C LEU A 111 1.34 3.94 10.34
N THR A 112 0.91 3.02 11.19
CA THR A 112 -0.50 2.68 11.42
C THR A 112 -1.31 3.89 11.89
N GLU A 113 -0.78 4.70 12.80
CA GLU A 113 -1.44 5.90 13.29
C GLU A 113 -1.58 6.96 12.19
N THR A 114 -0.57 7.09 11.32
CA THR A 114 -0.67 7.97 10.15
C THR A 114 -1.74 7.51 9.16
N ALA A 115 -1.84 6.21 8.90
CA ALA A 115 -2.83 5.65 7.97
C ALA A 115 -4.26 5.81 8.51
N LEU A 116 -4.48 5.60 9.81
CA LEU A 116 -5.76 5.83 10.46
C LEU A 116 -6.16 7.30 10.45
N GLU A 117 -5.22 8.22 10.72
CA GLU A 117 -5.49 9.65 10.64
C GLU A 117 -5.82 10.11 9.22
N LEU A 118 -5.13 9.56 8.21
CA LEU A 118 -5.46 9.79 6.80
C LEU A 118 -6.87 9.29 6.48
N CYS A 119 -7.23 8.06 6.87
CA CYS A 119 -8.60 7.54 6.71
C CYS A 119 -9.63 8.51 7.27
N ARG A 120 -9.40 9.03 8.49
CA ARG A 120 -10.27 10.01 9.14
C ARG A 120 -10.39 11.31 8.34
N ARG A 121 -9.27 11.86 7.84
CA ARG A 121 -9.25 13.11 7.05
C ARG A 121 -9.90 12.97 5.67
N PHE A 122 -9.83 11.78 5.09
CA PHE A 122 -10.55 11.44 3.86
C PHE A 122 -12.03 11.06 4.13
N GLY A 123 -12.50 11.10 5.38
CA GLY A 123 -13.90 10.85 5.74
C GLY A 123 -14.32 9.38 5.65
N LEU A 124 -13.35 8.45 5.73
CA LEU A 124 -13.61 7.02 5.67
C LEU A 124 -14.19 6.50 6.99
N ALA A 125 -15.20 5.64 6.88
CA ALA A 125 -15.67 4.82 8.00
C ALA A 125 -14.89 3.50 8.10
N SER A 126 -14.31 3.05 6.98
CA SER A 126 -13.43 1.88 6.90
C SER A 126 -12.01 2.26 7.31
N HIS A 127 -11.26 1.29 7.81
CA HIS A 127 -9.85 1.48 8.16
C HIS A 127 -8.94 0.83 7.13
N VAL A 128 -7.87 1.53 6.78
CA VAL A 128 -6.73 0.98 6.04
C VAL A 128 -5.56 0.88 7.02
N LEU A 129 -5.11 -0.34 7.26
CA LEU A 129 -4.01 -0.66 8.15
C LEU A 129 -2.79 -1.06 7.31
N PRO A 130 -1.62 -0.45 7.51
CA PRO A 130 -0.37 -1.00 7.02
C PRO A 130 -0.16 -2.40 7.61
N MET A 131 0.39 -3.35 6.84
CA MET A 131 0.61 -4.73 7.34
C MET A 131 1.54 -4.80 8.56
N THR A 132 2.40 -3.80 8.73
CA THR A 132 3.35 -3.63 9.84
C THR A 132 3.76 -2.16 9.96
N ASP A 133 4.23 -1.76 11.14
CA ASP A 133 4.95 -0.49 11.34
C ASP A 133 6.46 -0.63 11.03
N ASP A 134 6.97 -1.86 10.87
CA ASP A 134 8.36 -2.14 10.58
C ASP A 134 8.73 -1.86 9.11
N LYS A 135 10.01 -1.57 8.86
CA LYS A 135 10.52 -1.34 7.50
C LYS A 135 10.70 -2.66 6.74
N VAL A 136 9.67 -3.04 5.99
CA VAL A 136 9.70 -4.16 5.03
C VAL A 136 9.83 -3.61 3.60
N ARG A 137 10.70 -4.19 2.76
CA ARG A 137 10.93 -3.69 1.38
C ARG A 137 11.08 -4.83 0.36
N THR A 138 10.33 -4.76 -0.73
CA THR A 138 10.52 -5.61 -1.91
C THR A 138 11.81 -5.20 -2.62
N ARG A 139 12.72 -6.15 -2.85
CA ARG A 139 14.00 -5.95 -3.55
C ARG A 139 14.11 -6.91 -4.72
N PHE A 140 14.47 -6.37 -5.87
CA PHE A 140 14.61 -7.13 -7.12
C PHE A 140 16.08 -7.35 -7.40
N VAL A 141 16.55 -8.59 -7.34
CA VAL A 141 17.93 -8.95 -7.71
C VAL A 141 17.95 -9.16 -9.23
N THR A 142 18.72 -8.35 -9.93
CA THR A 142 18.76 -8.35 -11.41
C THR A 142 20.19 -8.49 -11.94
N ASP A 143 20.32 -8.63 -13.25
CA ASP A 143 21.60 -8.55 -13.97
C ASP A 143 22.30 -7.18 -13.86
N ARG A 144 21.57 -6.14 -13.41
CA ARG A 144 22.11 -4.78 -13.19
C ARG A 144 22.24 -4.42 -11.71
N GLY A 145 22.17 -5.42 -10.82
CA GLY A 145 22.23 -5.24 -9.36
C GLY A 145 20.85 -5.26 -8.71
N THR A 146 20.81 -4.92 -7.42
CA THR A 146 19.58 -4.95 -6.62
C THR A 146 18.86 -3.62 -6.69
N LEU A 147 17.57 -3.64 -7.05
CA LEU A 147 16.73 -2.45 -7.22
C LEU A 147 15.56 -2.44 -6.23
N SER A 148 15.12 -1.24 -5.84
CA SER A 148 13.82 -1.08 -5.14
C SER A 148 12.65 -1.42 -6.07
N PHE A 149 11.45 -1.57 -5.50
CA PHE A 149 10.24 -1.72 -6.31
C PHE A 149 10.06 -0.57 -7.29
N GLN A 150 10.15 0.67 -6.80
CA GLN A 150 9.91 1.84 -7.64
C GLN A 150 10.98 1.97 -8.72
N GLU A 151 12.23 1.63 -8.40
CA GLU A 151 13.29 1.61 -9.42
C GLU A 151 13.02 0.54 -10.49
N TYR A 152 12.75 -0.70 -10.10
CA TYR A 152 12.59 -1.80 -11.05
C TYR A 152 11.32 -1.67 -11.91
N PHE A 153 10.17 -1.39 -11.27
CA PHE A 153 8.88 -1.28 -11.96
C PHE A 153 8.69 0.06 -12.68
N VAL A 154 9.02 1.18 -12.04
CA VAL A 154 8.69 2.52 -12.56
C VAL A 154 9.84 3.08 -13.39
N ARG A 155 11.06 3.14 -12.85
CA ARG A 155 12.21 3.75 -13.54
C ARG A 155 12.70 2.86 -14.69
N GLU A 156 13.00 1.61 -14.40
CA GLU A 156 13.62 0.68 -15.34
C GLU A 156 12.60 -0.07 -16.22
N ARG A 157 11.30 0.04 -15.90
CA ARG A 157 10.19 -0.59 -16.65
C ARG A 157 10.42 -2.09 -16.91
N LEU A 158 10.91 -2.81 -15.90
CA LEU A 158 11.18 -4.24 -15.96
C LEU A 158 12.22 -4.66 -17.02
N ALA A 159 13.03 -3.71 -17.52
CA ALA A 159 14.05 -4.00 -18.54
C ALA A 159 15.23 -4.86 -18.04
N PRO A 160 15.74 -4.71 -16.80
CA PRO A 160 16.76 -5.59 -16.25
C PRO A 160 16.24 -7.02 -16.10
N ALA A 161 17.07 -8.02 -16.36
CA ALA A 161 16.69 -9.42 -16.21
C ALA A 161 16.57 -9.79 -14.72
N LEU A 162 15.39 -10.25 -14.30
CA LEU A 162 15.12 -10.63 -12.92
C LEU A 162 15.69 -12.01 -12.58
N HIS A 163 16.45 -12.10 -11.49
CA HIS A 163 16.95 -13.36 -10.93
C HIS A 163 16.12 -13.83 -9.73
N SER A 164 15.85 -12.94 -8.77
CA SER A 164 15.06 -13.24 -7.57
C SER A 164 14.36 -12.01 -7.01
N ILE A 165 13.36 -12.24 -6.16
CA ILE A 165 12.64 -11.22 -5.39
C ILE A 165 12.85 -11.52 -3.92
N ASP A 166 13.38 -10.56 -3.19
CA ASP A 166 13.61 -10.65 -1.74
C ASP A 166 12.68 -9.68 -1.00
N ILE A 167 12.18 -10.10 0.16
CA ILE A 167 11.36 -9.27 1.05
C ILE A 167 12.24 -8.88 2.24
N ALA A 168 13.04 -7.83 2.07
CA ALA A 168 13.97 -7.36 3.09
C ALA A 168 13.23 -6.88 4.34
N GLY A 169 13.69 -7.32 5.52
CA GLY A 169 13.04 -7.02 6.81
C GLY A 169 11.81 -7.88 7.13
N GLY A 170 11.30 -8.65 6.17
CA GLY A 170 10.06 -9.42 6.36
C GLY A 170 10.15 -10.53 7.41
N ASP A 171 11.32 -11.13 7.63
CA ASP A 171 11.49 -12.21 8.62
C ASP A 171 11.48 -11.72 10.08
N SER A 172 11.78 -10.45 10.31
CA SER A 172 11.81 -9.83 11.64
C SER A 172 10.62 -8.92 11.92
N ALA A 173 9.81 -8.62 10.91
CA ALA A 173 8.70 -7.70 11.03
C ALA A 173 7.53 -8.33 11.79
N GLU A 174 6.86 -7.52 12.60
CA GLU A 174 5.68 -7.92 13.37
C GLU A 174 4.44 -7.13 12.94
N SER A 175 3.28 -7.77 13.01
CA SER A 175 2.02 -7.06 12.83
C SER A 175 1.75 -6.14 14.01
N THR A 176 1.02 -5.06 13.76
CA THR A 176 0.61 -4.16 14.83
C THR A 176 -0.55 -4.72 15.64
N PRO A 177 -0.79 -4.25 16.87
CA PRO A 177 -1.97 -4.62 17.65
C PRO A 177 -3.28 -4.37 16.89
N GLU A 178 -3.35 -3.31 16.07
CA GLU A 178 -4.50 -2.99 15.23
C GLU A 178 -4.76 -4.07 14.17
N VAL A 179 -3.70 -4.54 13.52
CA VAL A 179 -3.78 -5.64 12.54
C VAL A 179 -4.23 -6.93 13.22
N THR A 180 -3.63 -7.28 14.36
CA THR A 180 -3.98 -8.48 15.13
C THR A 180 -5.45 -8.43 15.57
N ALA A 181 -5.91 -7.30 16.10
CA ALA A 181 -7.30 -7.11 16.52
C ALA A 181 -8.27 -7.25 15.34
N ALA A 182 -7.95 -6.65 14.19
CA ALA A 182 -8.78 -6.77 12.99
C ALA A 182 -8.92 -8.22 12.51
N LEU A 183 -7.85 -9.02 12.56
CA LEU A 183 -7.89 -10.44 12.19
C LEU A 183 -8.69 -11.28 13.18
N VAL A 184 -8.57 -11.02 14.49
CA VAL A 184 -9.34 -11.73 15.53
C VAL A 184 -10.83 -11.45 15.41
N ASP A 185 -11.20 -10.20 15.16
CA ASP A 185 -12.59 -9.75 15.05
C ASP A 185 -13.23 -10.07 13.69
N ALA A 186 -12.46 -10.57 12.72
CA ALA A 186 -12.94 -10.86 11.37
C ALA A 186 -13.87 -12.08 11.35
N ASP A 187 -15.05 -11.90 10.74
CA ASP A 187 -15.91 -13.00 10.31
C ASP A 187 -15.33 -13.66 9.05
N THR A 188 -14.67 -12.88 8.19
CA THR A 188 -14.06 -13.35 6.94
C THR A 188 -12.81 -12.54 6.60
N VAL A 189 -11.77 -13.22 6.14
CA VAL A 189 -10.56 -12.63 5.53
C VAL A 189 -10.56 -12.94 4.04
N VAL A 190 -10.39 -11.91 3.22
CA VAL A 190 -10.33 -12.03 1.76
C VAL A 190 -8.94 -11.64 1.28
N ILE A 191 -8.22 -12.58 0.70
CA ILE A 191 -6.99 -12.30 -0.05
C ILE A 191 -7.42 -11.75 -1.42
N GLY A 192 -7.19 -10.46 -1.64
CA GLY A 192 -7.61 -9.79 -2.87
C GLY A 192 -6.83 -10.26 -4.11
N PRO A 193 -7.37 -9.99 -5.32
CA PRO A 193 -6.77 -10.38 -6.60
C PRO A 193 -5.59 -9.47 -6.95
N SER A 194 -4.58 -9.47 -6.08
CA SER A 194 -3.34 -8.70 -6.20
C SER A 194 -2.21 -9.60 -6.71
N ASN A 195 -1.05 -9.03 -7.05
CA ASN A 195 0.09 -9.86 -7.45
C ASN A 195 0.51 -10.79 -6.29
N PRO A 196 0.55 -12.12 -6.49
CA PRO A 196 0.82 -13.05 -5.40
C PRO A 196 2.24 -12.90 -4.82
N LEU A 197 3.22 -12.46 -5.63
CA LEU A 197 4.64 -12.43 -5.26
C LEU A 197 5.08 -11.13 -4.57
N ILE A 198 4.54 -9.99 -5.00
CA ILE A 198 5.02 -8.67 -4.58
C ILE A 198 3.97 -7.87 -3.79
N SER A 199 2.69 -8.26 -3.89
CA SER A 199 1.61 -7.60 -3.15
C SER A 199 1.12 -8.46 -1.98
N ILE A 200 0.81 -9.74 -2.22
CA ILE A 200 0.26 -10.62 -1.18
C ILE A 200 1.35 -11.31 -0.35
N ALA A 201 2.40 -11.85 -0.96
CA ALA A 201 3.44 -12.56 -0.23
C ALA A 201 4.09 -11.74 0.90
N PRO A 202 4.37 -10.42 0.75
CA PRO A 202 4.87 -9.61 1.86
C PRO A 202 3.90 -9.54 3.03
N ILE A 203 2.59 -9.35 2.77
CA ILE A 203 1.56 -9.36 3.81
C ILE A 203 1.55 -10.70 4.52
N LEU A 204 1.50 -11.81 3.77
CA LEU A 204 1.49 -13.16 4.34
C LEU A 204 2.77 -13.50 5.10
N LYS A 205 3.91 -12.93 4.72
CA LYS A 205 5.16 -13.11 5.46
C LYS A 205 5.09 -12.54 6.88
N VAL A 206 4.40 -11.41 7.06
CA VAL A 206 4.21 -10.77 8.37
C VAL A 206 3.05 -11.40 9.15
N ILE A 207 1.88 -11.56 8.52
CA ILE A 207 0.64 -11.88 9.24
C ILE A 207 0.13 -13.30 8.99
N GLY A 208 0.70 -14.05 8.05
CA GLY A 208 0.15 -15.30 7.54
C GLY A 208 -0.10 -16.36 8.62
N ARG A 209 0.74 -16.39 9.67
CA ARG A 209 0.57 -17.28 10.83
C ARG A 209 -0.68 -17.02 11.67
N GLN A 210 -1.30 -15.84 11.51
CA GLN A 210 -2.52 -15.43 12.21
C GLN A 210 -3.78 -15.70 11.38
N LEU A 211 -3.64 -16.15 10.13
CA LEU A 211 -4.78 -16.40 9.26
C LEU A 211 -5.39 -17.78 9.53
N HIS A 212 -6.70 -17.77 9.72
CA HIS A 212 -7.52 -18.97 9.93
C HIS A 212 -8.10 -19.45 8.60
N ARG A 213 -7.73 -20.66 8.17
CA ARG A 213 -8.10 -21.20 6.85
C ARG A 213 -9.61 -21.25 6.65
N GLU A 214 -10.37 -21.57 7.70
CA GLU A 214 -11.82 -21.69 7.70
C GLU A 214 -12.57 -20.36 7.49
N ARG A 215 -11.89 -19.22 7.68
CA ARG A 215 -12.44 -17.87 7.44
C ARG A 215 -11.76 -17.15 6.27
N THR A 216 -10.78 -17.78 5.62
CA THR A 216 -9.95 -17.13 4.60
C THR A 216 -10.32 -17.60 3.20
N VAL A 217 -10.67 -16.65 2.32
CA VAL A 217 -10.96 -16.88 0.91
C VAL A 217 -9.96 -16.11 0.06
N ALA A 218 -9.50 -16.68 -1.04
CA ALA A 218 -8.64 -15.99 -2.00
C ALA A 218 -9.35 -15.81 -3.33
N VAL A 219 -9.21 -14.63 -3.93
CA VAL A 219 -9.69 -14.33 -5.27
C VAL A 219 -8.50 -14.36 -6.23
N THR A 220 -8.59 -15.18 -7.29
CA THR A 220 -7.50 -15.30 -8.25
C THR A 220 -7.26 -13.97 -9.00
N PRO A 221 -5.99 -13.53 -9.16
CA PRO A 221 -5.66 -12.40 -10.01
C PRO A 221 -5.56 -12.78 -11.50
N ILE A 222 -5.58 -14.07 -11.84
CA ILE A 222 -5.42 -14.57 -13.20
C ILE A 222 -6.79 -14.60 -13.89
N VAL A 223 -6.91 -13.87 -14.99
CA VAL A 223 -8.04 -13.92 -15.93
C VAL A 223 -7.52 -14.54 -17.22
N GLY A 224 -8.09 -15.69 -17.59
CA GLY A 224 -7.72 -16.46 -18.79
C GLY A 224 -8.57 -16.16 -20.01
#